data_AF-A0A3S5B865-F1
#
_entry.id   AF-A0A3S5B865-F1
#
_cell.length_a   1.000
_cell.length_b   1.000
_cell.length_c   1.000
_cell.angle_alpha   90.00
_cell.angle_beta   90.00
_cell.angle_gamma   90.00
#
_symmetry.space_group_name_H-M   'P 1'
#
loop_
_entity.id
_entity.type
_entity.pdbx_description
1 polymer ?
#
loop_
_entity_poly.entity_id
_entity_poly.type
_entity_poly.pdbx_seq_one_letter_code
_entity_poly.pdbx_strand_id
1 'polypeptide(L)' 'MVNVYRNGRHIPNSPFKIFVGETEIGNASRVRVYGPGLREGVANQNCQFTVDTRNAGCLV' A
#
# COMPACT_ATOMS: atom_id res chain seq x y z
N MET A 1 -12.88 10.72 1.14
CA MET A 1 -14.12 11.33 0.60
C MET A 1 -13.85 11.76 -0.83
N VAL A 2 -14.82 11.64 -1.73
CA VAL A 2 -14.65 12.04 -3.14
C VAL A 2 -15.72 13.05 -3.53
N ASN A 3 -15.27 14.16 -4.13
CA ASN A 3 -16.13 15.22 -4.64
C ASN A 3 -16.36 15.01 -6.14
N VAL A 4 -17.62 15.10 -6.57
CA VAL A 4 -18.01 14.98 -7.98
C VAL A 4 -18.90 16.17 -8.32
N TYR A 5 -18.50 16.89 -9.37
CA TYR A 5 -19.15 18.11 -9.80
C TYR A 5 -19.65 17.98 -11.24
N ARG A 6 -20.76 18.67 -11.54
CA ARG A 6 -21.21 18.98 -12.90
C ARG A 6 -21.43 20.49 -13.00
N ASN A 7 -20.77 21.13 -13.97
CA ASN A 7 -20.79 22.58 -14.17
C ASN A 7 -20.44 23.38 -12.89
N GLY A 8 -19.43 22.92 -12.14
CA GLY A 8 -18.99 23.58 -10.91
C GLY A 8 -19.93 23.42 -9.70
N ARG A 9 -21.00 22.62 -9.81
CA ARG A 9 -21.93 22.31 -8.70
C ARG A 9 -21.87 20.83 -8.34
N HIS A 10 -22.02 20.51 -7.05
CA HIS A 10 -22.13 19.12 -6.62
C HIS A 10 -23.30 18.43 -7.31
N ILE A 11 -23.08 17.20 -7.77
CA ILE A 11 -24.18 16.33 -8.18
C ILE A 11 -24.92 15.81 -6.92
N PRO A 12 -26.17 15.35 -7.05
CA PRO A 12 -26.86 14.68 -5.95
C PRO A 12 -25.98 13.57 -5.34
N ASN A 13 -25.97 13.49 -4.01
CA ASN A 13 -25.18 12.55 -3.21
C ASN A 13 -23.65 12.81 -3.17
N SER A 14 -23.14 13.87 -3.82
CA SER A 14 -21.78 14.35 -3.59
C SER A 14 -21.75 15.34 -2.40
N PRO A 15 -20.75 15.28 -1.50
CA PRO A 15 -19.59 14.37 -1.51
C PRO A 15 -19.93 12.93 -1.10
N PHE A 16 -19.28 11.97 -1.76
CA PHE A 16 -19.40 10.56 -1.43
C PHE A 16 -18.44 10.22 -0.28
N LYS A 17 -19.00 9.69 0.81
CA LYS A 17 -18.22 9.07 1.89
C LYS A 17 -17.77 7.69 1.41
N ILE A 18 -16.50 7.59 1.06
CA ILE A 18 -15.84 6.30 0.83
C ILE A 18 -15.39 5.79 2.20
N PHE A 19 -15.87 4.61 2.58
CA PHE A 19 -15.35 3.87 3.71
C PHE A 19 -14.26 2.94 3.17
N VAL A 20 -13.00 3.30 3.40
CA VAL A 20 -11.89 2.39 3.15
C VAL A 20 -11.83 1.44 4.34
N GLY A 21 -12.25 0.20 4.15
CA GLY A 21 -12.18 -0.82 5.20
C GLY A 21 -10.73 -1.19 5.49
N GLU A 22 -10.42 -1.66 6.71
CA GLU A 22 -9.08 -2.16 7.07
C GLU A 22 -8.57 -3.25 6.12
N THR A 23 -9.48 -3.99 5.50
CA THR A 23 -9.18 -5.00 4.46
C THR A 23 -8.61 -4.41 3.18
N GLU A 24 -8.87 -3.13 2.87
CA GLU A 24 -8.42 -2.45 1.64
C GLU A 24 -7.05 -1.77 1.78
N ILE A 25 -6.54 -1.61 3.01
CA ILE A 25 -5.32 -0.85 3.30
C ILE A 25 -4.06 -1.73 3.19
N GLY A 26 -4.22 -3.05 2.98
CA GLY A 26 -3.13 -4.00 3.04
C GLY A 26 -2.62 -4.18 4.48
N ASN A 27 -1.95 -5.30 4.74
CA ASN A 27 -1.47 -5.63 6.08
C ASN A 27 0.06 -5.70 6.10
N ALA A 28 0.69 -4.65 6.63
CA ALA A 28 2.14 -4.55 6.75
C ALA A 28 2.75 -5.70 7.58
N SER A 29 2.04 -6.22 8.59
CA SER A 29 2.48 -7.37 9.39
C SER A 29 2.54 -8.68 8.60
N ARG A 30 2.00 -8.71 7.37
CA ARG A 30 2.10 -9.85 6.44
C ARG A 30 3.26 -9.74 5.44
N VAL A 31 3.97 -8.61 5.41
CA VAL A 31 5.19 -8.46 4.61
C VAL A 31 6.28 -9.33 5.21
N ARG A 32 7.05 -10.02 4.37
CA ARG A 32 8.24 -10.77 4.79
C ARG A 32 9.48 -10.19 4.12
N VAL A 33 10.57 -10.12 4.87
CA VAL A 33 11.87 -9.66 4.35
C VAL A 33 12.94 -10.71 4.65
N TYR A 34 13.81 -10.99 3.68
CA TYR A 34 14.88 -11.97 3.83
C TYR A 34 16.05 -11.68 2.88
N GLY A 35 17.25 -12.12 3.26
CA GLY A 35 18.46 -12.01 2.46
C GLY A 35 19.70 -11.67 3.30
N PRO A 36 20.91 -11.90 2.75
CA PRO A 36 22.17 -11.66 3.46
C PRO A 36 22.37 -10.17 3.80
N GLY A 37 21.92 -9.26 2.93
CA GLY A 37 22.01 -7.81 3.14
C GLY A 37 21.19 -7.25 4.31
N LEU A 38 20.36 -8.07 4.97
CA LEU A 38 19.67 -7.70 6.21
C LEU A 38 20.50 -7.99 7.48
N ARG A 39 21.58 -8.77 7.35
CA ARG A 39 22.42 -9.20 8.48
C ARG A 39 23.80 -8.58 8.43
N GLU A 40 24.40 -8.53 7.24
CA GLU A 40 25.77 -8.10 7.05
C GLU A 40 25.97 -7.47 5.67
N GLY A 41 27.05 -6.67 5.54
CA GLY A 41 27.41 -6.01 4.29
C GLY A 41 28.89 -5.65 4.24
N VAL A 42 29.44 -5.58 3.02
CA VAL A 42 30.84 -5.23 2.77
C VAL A 42 30.89 -3.96 1.94
N ALA A 43 31.75 -3.02 2.33
CA ALA A 43 31.96 -1.78 1.59
C ALA A 43 32.31 -2.05 0.13
N ASN A 44 31.75 -1.24 -0.77
CA ASN A 44 31.91 -1.38 -2.23
C ASN A 44 31.37 -2.70 -2.83
N GLN A 45 30.52 -3.44 -2.11
CA GLN A 45 29.83 -4.62 -2.64
C GLN A 45 28.31 -4.46 -2.56
N ASN A 46 27.61 -5.09 -3.51
CA ASN A 46 26.15 -5.08 -3.53
C ASN A 46 25.59 -5.91 -2.37
N CYS A 47 24.81 -5.29 -1.48
CA CYS A 47 24.18 -5.97 -0.35
C CYS A 47 22.71 -6.27 -0.69
N GLN A 48 22.43 -7.51 -1.09
CA GLN A 48 21.11 -7.89 -1.59
C GLN A 48 20.18 -8.42 -0.49
N PHE A 49 18.91 -8.00 -0.56
CA PHE A 49 17.80 -8.60 0.17
C PHE A 49 16.51 -8.51 -0.64
N THR A 50 15.50 -9.25 -0.20
CA THR A 50 14.20 -9.39 -0.86
C THR A 50 13.09 -8.95 0.08
N VAL A 51 12.10 -8.25 -0.51
CA VAL A 51 10.84 -7.88 0.15
C VAL A 51 9.71 -8.65 -0.54
N ASP A 52 9.01 -9.51 0.21
CA ASP A 52 7.86 -10.29 -0.25
C ASP A 52 6.56 -9.68 0.26
N THR A 53 5.79 -9.10 -0.67
CA THR A 53 4.51 -8.42 -0.40
C THR A 53 3.30 -9.23 -0.83
N ARG A 54 3.47 -10.49 -1.30
CA ARG A 54 2.38 -11.30 -1.88
C ARG A 54 1.20 -11.50 -0.93
N ASN A 55 1.45 -11.53 0.38
CA ASN A 55 0.42 -11.70 1.41
C ASN A 55 0.00 -10.38 2.08
N ALA A 56 0.64 -9.27 1.73
CA ALA A 56 0.40 -7.95 2.31
C ALA A 56 -0.63 -7.13 1.52
N GLY A 57 -0.85 -7.45 0.24
CA GLY A 57 -1.84 -6.79 -0.60
C GLY A 57 -3.29 -7.14 -0.23
N CYS A 58 -4.20 -6.24 -0.58
CA CYS A 58 -5.63 -6.48 -0.57
C CYS A 58 -6.01 -7.34 -1.80
N LEU A 59 -6.79 -8.41 -1.58
CA LEU A 59 -7.50 -9.12 -2.64
C LEU A 59 -8.81 -8.35 -2.87
N VAL A 60 -8.80 -7.43 -3.82
CA VAL A 60 -10.04 -6.85 -4.38
C VAL A 60 -10.53 -7.71 -5.52
#